data_AF-A0A2S2NEY5-F1
#
_entry.id   AF-A0A2S2NEY5-F1
#
_cell.length_a   1.000
_cell.length_b   1.000
_cell.length_c   1.000
_cell.angle_alpha   90.00
_cell.angle_beta   90.00
_cell.angle_gamma   90.00
#
_symmetry.space_group_name_H-M   'P 1'
#
loop_
_entity.id
_entity.type
_entity.pdbx_description
1 polymer ?
#
loop_
_entity_poly.entity_id
_entity_poly.type
_entity_poly.pdbx_seq_one_letter_code
_entity_poly.pdbx_strand_id
1 'polypeptide(L)'
;MHFPIYRKAFCRTLPLTYNSTSDMPIGYPTVYLYKFLPDVFNSSLDDNKCYCPQDGCLLPGLSDISPCYYNIPVAVSFPHFYGGDPALLDNVNGIAPNMEKHQSVVAVQPDLGIPLAVDIKIQLNLIIKATRYVNRAKKFNGLTLPICWLHLEVKSLPSSLNALLYLCFNVGPVLVKAVVALTASVGFFLVGLAVKRFGRGQQKQQHPVNGSTTGDHENGRGRGCEDDDDDDDYEDGGSGGGAESGGLIVKCGPATGRYRDKSYLPLHVTVSGSPSVVVDYDHSQDYARGR
;
A
#
# COMPACT_ATOMS: atom_id res chain seq x y z
N MET A 1 3.78 3.36 -15.73
CA MET A 1 2.80 3.41 -14.62
C MET A 1 3.45 4.15 -13.46
N HIS A 2 2.76 5.13 -12.89
CA HIS A 2 3.26 5.93 -11.77
C HIS A 2 2.37 5.75 -10.54
N PHE A 3 2.98 5.66 -9.38
CA PHE A 3 2.33 5.56 -8.07
C PHE A 3 2.75 6.77 -7.22
N PRO A 4 1.85 7.74 -6.96
CA PRO A 4 2.19 8.92 -6.16
C PRO A 4 2.30 8.58 -4.66
N ILE A 5 3.37 9.02 -4.00
CA ILE A 5 3.52 8.96 -2.55
C ILE A 5 3.50 10.38 -1.98
N TYR A 6 2.66 10.58 -0.96
CA TYR A 6 2.70 11.78 -0.14
C TYR A 6 3.21 11.46 1.26
N ARG A 7 4.23 12.20 1.71
CA ARG A 7 4.69 12.21 3.10
C ARG A 7 4.76 13.66 3.53
N LYS A 8 4.27 13.94 4.75
CA LYS A 8 4.39 15.27 5.37
C LYS A 8 5.84 15.77 5.35
N ALA A 9 6.81 14.86 5.44
CA ALA A 9 8.21 15.22 5.46
C ALA A 9 8.76 15.83 4.17
N PHE A 10 8.21 15.45 3.01
CA PHE A 10 8.65 15.92 1.69
C PHE A 10 7.85 17.12 1.19
N CYS A 11 6.72 17.42 1.83
CA CYS A 11 5.89 18.58 1.56
C CYS A 11 5.35 18.69 0.13
N ARG A 12 5.42 17.57 -0.60
CA ARG A 12 4.84 17.38 -1.93
C ARG A 12 4.62 15.90 -2.20
N THR A 13 3.85 15.63 -3.25
CA THR A 13 3.66 14.29 -3.77
C THR A 13 4.83 13.93 -4.69
N LEU A 14 5.43 12.76 -4.48
CA LEU A 14 6.53 12.25 -5.30
C LEU A 14 6.06 11.03 -6.10
N PRO A 15 6.21 11.04 -7.44
CA PRO A 15 5.85 9.90 -8.27
C PRO A 15 6.92 8.80 -8.18
N LEU A 16 6.49 7.61 -7.76
CA LEU A 16 7.26 6.38 -7.96
C LEU A 16 6.94 5.79 -9.33
N THR A 17 7.96 5.50 -10.12
CA THR A 17 7.83 4.95 -11.48
C THR A 17 8.16 3.47 -11.47
N TYR A 18 7.29 2.67 -12.09
CA TYR A 18 7.56 1.25 -12.31
C TYR A 18 8.84 1.07 -13.13
N ASN A 19 9.76 0.27 -12.64
CA ASN A 19 11.03 -0.02 -13.30
C ASN A 19 11.06 -1.44 -13.87
N SER A 20 10.77 -2.45 -13.04
CA SER A 20 10.87 -3.85 -13.44
C SER A 20 10.08 -4.76 -12.51
N THR A 21 9.88 -6.01 -12.93
CA THR A 21 9.32 -7.07 -12.10
C THR A 21 10.45 -8.01 -11.65
N SER A 22 10.39 -8.51 -10.42
CA SER A 22 11.40 -9.41 -9.86
C SER A 22 10.76 -10.48 -9.00
N ASP A 23 11.40 -11.64 -8.87
CA ASP A 23 10.98 -12.70 -7.96
C ASP A 23 11.65 -12.51 -6.61
N MET A 24 10.86 -12.58 -5.52
CA MET A 24 11.41 -12.53 -4.18
C MET A 24 12.05 -13.89 -3.82
N PRO A 25 13.18 -13.91 -3.09
CA PRO A 25 13.87 -15.15 -2.71
C PRO A 25 13.02 -16.14 -1.90
N ILE A 26 11.92 -15.67 -1.31
CA ILE A 26 11.10 -16.41 -0.34
C ILE A 26 9.90 -17.13 -1.03
N GLY A 27 9.90 -17.27 -2.36
CA GLY A 27 8.91 -18.09 -3.08
C GLY A 27 7.48 -17.53 -3.08
N TYR A 28 7.34 -16.20 -2.97
CA TYR A 28 6.09 -15.47 -3.15
C TYR A 28 5.90 -15.05 -4.62
N PRO A 29 4.66 -14.69 -5.04
CA PRO A 29 4.43 -14.13 -6.36
C PRO A 29 5.31 -12.89 -6.65
N THR A 30 5.53 -12.67 -7.94
CA THR A 30 6.29 -11.58 -8.56
C THR A 30 6.03 -10.22 -7.89
N VAL A 31 7.10 -9.47 -7.61
CA VAL A 31 7.03 -8.12 -7.05
C VAL A 31 7.32 -7.08 -8.12
N TYR A 32 6.66 -5.93 -8.02
CA TYR A 32 6.93 -4.77 -8.86
C TYR A 32 7.90 -3.83 -8.16
N LEU A 33 9.01 -3.55 -8.82
CA LEU A 33 10.03 -2.62 -8.37
C LEU A 33 9.70 -1.23 -8.88
N TYR A 34 9.47 -0.31 -7.96
CA TYR A 34 9.25 1.10 -8.22
C TYR A 34 10.45 1.92 -7.75
N LYS A 35 10.77 2.98 -8.49
CA LYS A 35 11.88 3.89 -8.18
C LYS A 35 11.44 5.34 -8.33
N PHE A 36 12.06 6.23 -7.55
CA PHE A 36 12.01 7.65 -7.90
C PHE A 36 12.96 7.89 -9.08
N LEU A 37 12.51 8.67 -10.07
CA LEU A 37 13.38 9.04 -11.18
C LEU A 37 14.48 10.01 -10.68
N PRO A 38 15.70 9.97 -11.24
CA PRO A 38 16.79 10.84 -10.80
C PRO A 38 16.46 12.34 -10.91
N ASP A 39 15.63 12.70 -11.87
CA ASP A 39 15.18 14.06 -12.17
C ASP A 39 13.90 14.47 -11.42
N VAL A 40 13.41 13.66 -10.48
CA VAL A 40 12.18 13.98 -9.72
C VAL A 40 12.28 15.33 -8.99
N PHE A 41 13.48 15.75 -8.60
CA PHE A 41 13.76 17.04 -7.96
C PHE A 41 14.32 18.10 -8.93
N ASN A 42 14.24 17.88 -10.25
CA ASN A 42 14.75 18.82 -11.24
C ASN A 42 13.75 19.97 -11.44
N SER A 43 14.11 21.16 -10.97
CA SER A 43 13.33 22.39 -11.07
C SER A 43 13.12 22.91 -12.50
N SER A 44 13.90 22.42 -13.48
CA SER A 44 13.76 22.79 -14.90
C SER A 44 12.60 22.08 -15.61
N LEU A 45 12.08 21.00 -15.03
CA LEU A 45 10.93 20.26 -15.58
C LEU A 45 9.62 21.00 -15.28
N ASP A 46 8.71 21.04 -16.26
CA ASP A 46 7.42 21.73 -16.14
C ASP A 46 6.61 21.25 -14.92
N ASP A 47 6.60 19.94 -14.67
CA ASP A 47 5.92 19.31 -13.54
C ASP A 47 6.42 19.81 -12.17
N ASN A 48 7.65 20.33 -12.12
CA ASN A 48 8.29 20.79 -10.88
C ASN A 48 8.27 22.33 -10.69
N LYS A 49 7.90 23.11 -11.72
CA LYS A 49 7.94 24.58 -11.66
C LYS A 49 7.07 25.17 -10.56
N CYS A 50 5.97 24.51 -10.21
CA CYS A 50 5.05 24.95 -9.15
C CYS A 50 5.65 24.85 -7.73
N TYR A 51 6.72 24.08 -7.54
CA TYR A 51 7.41 23.95 -6.25
C TYR A 51 8.51 24.99 -6.07
N CYS A 52 8.76 25.83 -7.07
CA CYS A 52 9.72 26.91 -6.94
C CYS A 52 9.15 28.08 -6.13
N PRO A 53 9.93 28.60 -5.18
CA PRO A 53 9.61 29.87 -4.53
C PRO A 53 9.51 31.03 -5.52
N GLN A 54 8.78 32.09 -5.15
CA GLN A 54 8.63 33.28 -5.99
C GLN A 54 9.95 34.05 -6.21
N ASP A 55 10.92 33.91 -5.31
CA ASP A 55 12.25 34.51 -5.41
C ASP A 55 13.23 33.71 -6.29
N GLY A 56 12.76 32.62 -6.91
CA GLY A 56 13.51 31.80 -7.85
C GLY A 56 13.60 30.33 -7.43
N CYS A 57 13.79 29.46 -8.42
CA CYS A 57 14.01 28.03 -8.17
C CYS A 57 15.38 27.77 -7.55
N LEU A 58 15.46 26.74 -6.71
CA LEU A 58 16.75 26.13 -6.35
C LEU A 58 17.35 25.39 -7.56
N LEU A 59 18.65 25.10 -7.49
CA LEU A 59 19.35 24.29 -8.49
C LEU A 59 18.64 22.93 -8.69
N PRO A 60 18.62 22.40 -9.92
CA PRO A 60 18.09 21.07 -10.21
C PRO A 60 18.63 20.00 -9.25
N GLY A 61 17.76 19.12 -8.78
CA GLY A 61 18.09 18.09 -7.79
C GLY A 61 17.78 18.47 -6.36
N LEU A 62 17.38 19.73 -6.12
CA LEU A 62 16.91 20.23 -4.83
C LEU A 62 15.40 20.50 -4.87
N SER A 63 14.70 20.11 -3.81
CA SER A 63 13.31 20.52 -3.56
C SER A 63 13.24 21.32 -2.28
N ASP A 64 12.78 22.55 -2.38
CA ASP A 64 12.56 23.41 -1.23
C ASP A 64 11.42 22.86 -0.36
N ILE A 65 11.70 22.70 0.93
CA ILE A 65 10.72 22.31 1.95
C ILE A 65 10.59 23.39 3.02
N SER A 66 11.21 24.56 2.84
CA SER A 66 11.10 25.66 3.79
C SER A 66 9.65 26.07 4.13
N PRO A 67 8.68 26.11 3.20
CA PRO A 67 7.33 26.57 3.52
C PRO A 67 6.57 25.67 4.49
N CYS A 68 6.91 24.37 4.55
CA CYS A 68 6.26 23.43 5.46
C CYS A 68 6.98 23.27 6.81
N TYR A 69 8.22 23.76 6.92
CA TYR A 69 9.02 23.72 8.16
C TYR A 69 9.28 25.13 8.69
N TYR A 70 8.22 25.92 8.88
CA TYR A 70 8.29 27.24 9.51
C TYR A 70 9.29 28.21 8.85
N ASN A 71 9.44 28.12 7.52
CA ASN A 71 10.40 28.91 6.73
C ASN A 71 11.88 28.71 7.12
N ILE A 72 12.21 27.61 7.80
CA ILE A 72 13.60 27.20 7.98
C ILE A 72 14.15 26.88 6.58
N PRO A 73 15.32 27.42 6.17
CA PRO A 73 15.79 27.32 4.79
C PRO A 73 16.40 25.94 4.52
N VAL A 74 15.57 24.92 4.43
CA VAL A 74 15.94 23.53 4.21
C VAL A 74 15.39 23.01 2.88
N ALA A 75 16.17 22.16 2.22
CA ALA A 75 15.80 21.48 0.99
C ALA A 75 16.12 19.99 1.07
N VAL A 76 15.35 19.18 0.34
CA VAL A 76 15.61 17.74 0.18
C VAL A 76 16.26 17.45 -1.17
N SER A 77 17.13 16.44 -1.21
CA SER A 77 17.73 15.90 -2.43
C SER A 77 17.94 14.40 -2.30
N PHE A 78 18.40 13.72 -3.35
CA PHE A 78 19.00 12.39 -3.15
C PHE A 78 20.37 12.51 -2.46
N PRO A 79 20.85 11.43 -1.81
CA PRO A 79 22.17 11.41 -1.19
C PRO A 79 23.29 11.77 -2.16
N HIS A 80 24.26 12.54 -1.66
CA HIS A 80 25.38 13.08 -2.42
C HIS A 80 24.95 13.80 -3.71
N PHE A 81 23.76 14.42 -3.70
CA PHE A 81 23.17 15.11 -4.84
C PHE A 81 23.04 14.25 -6.11
N TYR A 82 22.81 12.94 -5.97
CA TYR A 82 22.54 12.05 -7.11
C TYR A 82 21.37 12.58 -7.96
N GLY A 83 21.56 12.68 -9.28
CA GLY A 83 20.56 13.25 -10.20
C GLY A 83 20.38 14.77 -10.13
N GLY A 84 21.21 15.48 -9.35
CA GLY A 84 21.21 16.93 -9.26
C GLY A 84 22.20 17.64 -10.19
N ASP A 85 22.19 18.96 -10.12
CA ASP A 85 23.07 19.84 -10.89
C ASP A 85 24.55 19.65 -10.48
N PRO A 86 25.49 19.56 -11.43
CA PRO A 86 26.92 19.44 -11.13
C PRO A 86 27.48 20.55 -10.24
N ALA A 87 26.92 21.77 -10.29
CA ALA A 87 27.35 22.89 -9.45
C ALA A 87 27.13 22.62 -7.94
N LEU A 88 26.25 21.67 -7.57
CA LEU A 88 26.09 21.23 -6.19
C LEU A 88 27.31 20.42 -5.70
N LEU A 89 28.05 19.80 -6.62
CA LEU A 89 29.24 19.00 -6.31
C LEU A 89 30.48 19.87 -6.10
N ASP A 90 30.59 20.96 -6.86
CA ASP A 90 31.76 21.86 -6.83
C ASP A 90 31.95 22.56 -5.47
N ASN A 91 30.87 22.69 -4.70
CA ASN A 91 30.84 23.46 -3.46
C ASN A 91 31.09 22.61 -2.20
N VAL A 92 31.17 21.29 -2.33
CA VAL A 92 31.28 20.37 -1.19
C VAL A 92 32.29 19.26 -1.50
N ASN A 93 33.33 19.15 -0.68
CA ASN A 93 34.29 18.05 -0.78
C ASN A 93 33.76 16.80 -0.07
N GLY A 94 34.15 15.61 -0.55
CA GLY A 94 33.84 14.33 0.10
C GLY A 94 32.49 13.72 -0.30
N ILE A 95 31.83 14.26 -1.33
CA ILE A 95 30.60 13.68 -1.86
C ILE A 95 30.85 12.92 -3.18
N ALA A 96 30.24 11.74 -3.32
CA ALA A 96 30.39 10.89 -4.50
C ALA A 96 29.03 10.31 -4.92
N PRO A 97 28.29 10.96 -5.84
CA PRO A 97 27.00 10.47 -6.30
C PRO A 97 27.16 9.10 -6.96
N ASN A 98 26.36 8.12 -6.52
CA ASN A 98 26.37 6.78 -7.08
C ASN A 98 24.94 6.24 -7.19
N MET A 99 24.56 5.73 -8.37
CA MET A 99 23.22 5.24 -8.62
C MET A 99 22.85 4.08 -7.69
N GLU A 100 23.71 3.07 -7.54
CA GLU A 100 23.39 1.89 -6.75
C GLU A 100 23.23 2.22 -5.26
N LYS A 101 24.08 3.10 -4.74
CA LYS A 101 24.06 3.50 -3.33
C LYS A 101 23.00 4.54 -3.00
N HIS A 102 22.66 5.44 -3.92
CA HIS A 102 21.85 6.63 -3.61
C HIS A 102 20.48 6.65 -4.29
N GLN A 103 20.17 5.68 -5.16
CA GLN A 103 18.81 5.49 -5.64
C GLN A 103 17.91 4.97 -4.51
N SER A 104 16.62 5.29 -4.62
CA SER A 104 15.55 4.74 -3.79
C SER A 104 14.74 3.73 -4.58
N VAL A 105 14.44 2.58 -3.97
CA VAL A 105 13.68 1.47 -4.57
C VAL A 105 12.63 0.98 -3.58
N VAL A 106 11.43 0.69 -4.09
CA VAL A 106 10.35 0.09 -3.30
C VAL A 106 9.83 -1.13 -4.05
N ALA A 107 9.83 -2.29 -3.39
CA ALA A 107 9.25 -3.52 -3.92
C ALA A 107 7.81 -3.65 -3.41
N VAL A 108 6.85 -3.68 -4.33
CA VAL A 108 5.41 -3.73 -4.01
C VAL A 108 4.81 -5.03 -4.56
N GLN A 109 3.98 -5.69 -3.75
CA GLN A 109 3.19 -6.83 -4.19
C GLN A 109 1.99 -6.32 -5.00
N PRO A 110 1.78 -6.81 -6.24
CA PRO A 110 0.84 -6.20 -7.18
C PRO A 110 -0.64 -6.38 -6.83
N ASP A 111 -1.04 -7.50 -6.22
CA ASP A 111 -2.45 -7.82 -5.96
C ASP A 111 -3.03 -7.10 -4.73
N LEU A 112 -2.23 -6.94 -3.68
CA LEU A 112 -2.61 -6.31 -2.40
C LEU A 112 -2.06 -4.88 -2.27
N GLY A 113 -1.10 -4.48 -3.11
CA GLY A 113 -0.48 -3.15 -3.05
C GLY A 113 0.41 -2.93 -1.81
N ILE A 114 0.83 -4.00 -1.12
CA ILE A 114 1.65 -3.90 0.09
C ILE A 114 3.14 -3.81 -0.27
N PRO A 115 3.94 -2.93 0.40
CA PRO A 115 5.38 -2.90 0.21
C PRO A 115 6.04 -4.08 0.92
N LEU A 116 6.73 -4.94 0.17
CA LEU A 116 7.46 -6.09 0.71
C LEU A 116 8.90 -5.77 1.09
N ALA A 117 9.51 -4.81 0.40
CA ALA A 117 10.79 -4.24 0.76
C ALA A 117 10.79 -2.75 0.45
N VAL A 118 11.39 -1.95 1.32
CA VAL A 118 11.48 -0.50 1.16
C VAL A 118 12.94 -0.10 1.36
N ASP A 119 13.48 0.63 0.40
CA ASP A 119 14.78 1.27 0.49
C ASP A 119 14.63 2.70 -0.03
N ILE A 120 14.37 3.64 0.87
CA ILE A 120 14.23 5.05 0.55
C ILE A 120 15.40 5.82 1.14
N LYS A 121 16.10 6.56 0.28
CA LYS A 121 17.25 7.38 0.66
C LYS A 121 17.00 8.84 0.29
N ILE A 122 17.14 9.72 1.26
CA ILE A 122 16.92 11.16 1.08
C ILE A 122 17.96 11.94 1.87
N GLN A 123 18.39 13.07 1.36
CA GLN A 123 19.34 13.98 1.99
C GLN A 123 18.67 15.28 2.40
N LEU A 124 19.02 15.76 3.58
CA LEU A 124 18.63 17.06 4.11
C LEU A 124 19.76 18.05 3.88
N ASN A 125 19.41 19.19 3.29
CA ASN A 125 20.34 20.25 2.93
C ASN A 125 19.91 21.57 3.55
N LEU A 126 20.87 22.37 4.00
CA LEU A 126 20.68 23.75 4.44
C LEU A 126 20.97 24.70 3.28
N ILE A 127 20.00 25.56 2.95
CA ILE A 127 20.12 26.58 1.92
C ILE A 127 20.54 27.89 2.58
N ILE A 128 21.77 28.33 2.32
CA ILE A 128 22.28 29.57 2.90
C ILE A 128 22.06 30.72 1.92
N LYS A 129 20.96 31.46 2.12
CA LYS A 129 20.71 32.69 1.38
C LYS A 129 21.76 33.75 1.74
N ALA A 130 22.09 34.61 0.77
CA ALA A 130 23.10 35.65 0.98
C ALA A 130 22.69 36.64 2.07
N THR A 131 23.41 36.65 3.19
CA THR A 131 23.18 37.60 4.29
C THR A 131 24.31 38.61 4.41
N ARG A 132 23.96 39.87 4.67
CA ARG A 132 24.91 40.96 4.93
C ARG A 132 25.19 41.20 6.42
N TYR A 133 24.28 40.73 7.29
CA TYR A 133 24.28 41.07 8.71
C TYR A 133 25.10 40.11 9.56
N VAL A 134 25.22 38.85 9.16
CA VAL A 134 25.92 37.81 9.94
C VAL A 134 27.30 37.54 9.33
N ASN A 135 28.33 38.20 9.84
CA ASN A 135 29.70 38.11 9.31
C ASN A 135 30.25 36.67 9.24
N ARG A 136 29.88 35.80 10.18
CA ARG A 136 30.31 34.38 10.18
C ARG A 136 29.67 33.58 9.04
N ALA A 137 28.41 33.86 8.71
CA ALA A 137 27.68 33.15 7.65
C ALA A 137 28.04 33.63 6.24
N LYS A 138 28.65 34.83 6.12
CA LYS A 138 29.03 35.41 4.81
C LYS A 138 29.86 34.47 3.93
N LYS A 139 30.73 33.66 4.54
CA LYS A 139 31.59 32.70 3.83
C LYS A 139 30.82 31.58 3.14
N PHE A 140 29.57 31.35 3.57
CA PHE A 140 28.70 30.30 3.06
C PHE A 140 27.52 30.86 2.26
N ASN A 141 27.53 32.16 1.96
CA ASN A 141 26.45 32.79 1.20
C ASN A 141 26.32 32.15 -0.19
N GLY A 142 25.10 31.73 -0.54
CA GLY A 142 24.79 31.10 -1.82
C GLY A 142 25.15 29.62 -1.89
N LEU A 143 25.60 29.01 -0.80
CA LEU A 143 25.92 27.58 -0.75
C LEU A 143 24.74 26.74 -0.28
N THR A 144 24.68 25.52 -0.80
CA THR A 144 23.82 24.45 -0.30
C THR A 144 24.69 23.48 0.49
N LEU A 145 24.47 23.40 1.79
CA LEU A 145 25.27 22.53 2.67
C LEU A 145 24.50 21.24 2.97
N PRO A 146 25.00 20.05 2.59
CA PRO A 146 24.40 18.80 3.03
C PRO A 146 24.63 18.62 4.53
N ILE A 147 23.56 18.34 5.27
CA ILE A 147 23.61 18.17 6.73
C ILE A 147 23.77 16.69 7.06
N CYS A 148 22.84 15.88 6.55
CA CYS A 148 22.83 14.43 6.71
C CYS A 148 21.95 13.81 5.63
N TRP A 149 22.11 12.50 5.43
CA TRP A 149 21.16 11.72 4.65
C TRP A 149 20.59 10.60 5.52
N LEU A 150 19.38 10.20 5.16
CA LEU A 150 18.56 9.26 5.88
C LEU A 150 18.33 8.04 4.99
N HIS A 151 18.58 6.87 5.55
CA HIS A 151 18.26 5.59 4.94
C HIS A 151 17.08 4.97 5.68
N LEU A 152 15.93 4.91 5.01
CA LEU A 152 14.72 4.26 5.48
C LEU A 152 14.63 2.88 4.84
N GLU A 153 14.96 1.86 5.62
CA GLU A 153 15.04 0.49 5.13
C GLU A 153 14.03 -0.44 5.84
N VAL A 154 13.30 -1.21 5.05
CA VAL A 154 12.51 -2.37 5.47
C VAL A 154 13.01 -3.56 4.66
N LYS A 155 13.91 -4.35 5.26
CA LYS A 155 14.54 -5.51 4.60
C LYS A 155 13.57 -6.66 4.35
N SER A 156 12.74 -6.95 5.35
CA SER A 156 11.81 -8.08 5.31
C SER A 156 10.70 -7.86 6.32
N LEU A 157 9.52 -8.39 6.02
CA LEU A 157 8.40 -8.39 6.95
C LEU A 157 8.62 -9.46 8.03
N PRO A 158 7.98 -9.32 9.20
CA PRO A 158 8.07 -10.32 10.26
C PRO A 158 7.65 -11.70 9.75
N SER A 159 8.27 -12.77 10.26
CA SER A 159 8.02 -14.14 9.82
C SER A 159 6.55 -14.55 9.91
N SER A 160 5.80 -14.05 10.90
CA SER A 160 4.36 -14.28 11.05
C SER A 160 3.56 -13.73 9.86
N LEU A 161 3.90 -12.52 9.40
CA LEU A 161 3.22 -11.89 8.27
C LEU A 161 3.63 -12.55 6.95
N ASN A 162 4.91 -12.91 6.79
CA ASN A 162 5.35 -13.70 5.64
C ASN A 162 4.57 -15.02 5.57
N ALA A 163 4.48 -15.78 6.67
CA ALA A 163 3.72 -17.03 6.71
C ALA A 163 2.23 -16.82 6.35
N LEU A 164 1.62 -15.73 6.82
CA LEU A 164 0.25 -15.38 6.44
C LEU A 164 0.13 -15.06 4.95
N LEU A 165 1.03 -14.26 4.39
CA LEU A 165 1.07 -13.99 2.95
C LEU A 165 1.27 -15.28 2.15
N TYR A 166 2.01 -16.25 2.69
CA TYR A 166 2.27 -17.53 2.02
C TYR A 166 1.02 -18.37 1.98
N LEU A 167 0.33 -18.44 3.12
CA LEU A 167 -0.96 -19.07 3.22
C LEU A 167 -1.96 -18.42 2.25
N CYS A 168 -2.00 -17.09 2.17
CA CYS A 168 -2.95 -16.37 1.31
C CYS A 168 -2.67 -16.49 -0.18
N PHE A 169 -1.40 -16.49 -0.61
CA PHE A 169 -1.06 -16.47 -2.05
C PHE A 169 -0.73 -17.84 -2.64
N ASN A 170 -0.10 -18.73 -1.87
CA ASN A 170 0.28 -20.05 -2.38
C ASN A 170 -0.76 -21.11 -2.02
N VAL A 171 -1.17 -21.16 -0.74
CA VAL A 171 -2.04 -22.25 -0.25
C VAL A 171 -3.52 -21.94 -0.51
N GLY A 172 -3.96 -20.72 -0.24
CA GLY A 172 -5.35 -20.29 -0.30
C GLY A 172 -5.99 -20.50 -1.68
N PRO A 173 -5.38 -20.03 -2.78
CA PRO A 173 -5.95 -20.18 -4.11
C PRO A 173 -6.00 -21.65 -4.54
N VAL A 174 -5.03 -22.45 -4.15
CA VAL A 174 -5.03 -23.91 -4.42
C VAL A 174 -6.16 -24.60 -3.67
N LEU A 175 -6.33 -24.28 -2.39
CA LEU A 175 -7.41 -24.84 -1.56
C LEU A 175 -8.79 -24.45 -2.10
N VAL A 176 -9.01 -23.17 -2.43
CA VAL A 176 -10.29 -22.70 -3.00
C VAL A 176 -10.57 -23.39 -4.34
N LYS A 177 -9.58 -23.47 -5.23
CA LYS A 177 -9.73 -24.17 -6.52
C LYS A 177 -10.06 -25.66 -6.33
N ALA A 178 -9.43 -26.32 -5.37
CA ALA A 178 -9.72 -27.73 -5.05
C ALA A 178 -11.16 -27.91 -4.55
N VAL A 179 -11.62 -27.07 -3.62
CA VAL A 179 -13.00 -27.12 -3.11
C VAL A 179 -14.01 -26.87 -4.22
N VAL A 180 -13.79 -25.86 -5.07
CA VAL A 180 -14.67 -25.56 -6.21
C VAL A 180 -14.71 -26.72 -7.21
N ALA A 181 -13.57 -27.35 -7.50
CA ALA A 181 -13.52 -28.51 -8.39
C ALA A 181 -14.28 -29.71 -7.81
N LEU A 182 -14.14 -29.95 -6.50
CA LEU A 182 -14.86 -31.01 -5.80
C LEU A 182 -16.37 -30.77 -5.82
N THR A 183 -16.84 -29.58 -5.45
CA THR A 183 -18.28 -29.27 -5.45
C THR A 183 -18.88 -29.29 -6.86
N ALA A 184 -18.14 -28.81 -7.87
CA ALA A 184 -18.55 -28.91 -9.27
C ALA A 184 -18.67 -30.39 -9.71
N SER A 185 -17.69 -31.23 -9.37
CA SER A 185 -17.72 -32.66 -9.73
C SER A 185 -18.92 -33.40 -9.11
N VAL A 186 -19.26 -33.09 -7.86
CA VAL A 186 -20.44 -33.63 -7.19
C VAL A 186 -21.72 -33.12 -7.85
N GLY A 187 -21.79 -31.84 -8.21
CA GLY A 187 -22.92 -31.26 -8.95
C GLY A 187 -23.16 -31.94 -10.30
N PHE A 188 -22.12 -32.11 -11.11
CA PHE A 188 -22.20 -32.82 -12.39
C PHE A 188 -22.64 -34.27 -12.22
N PHE A 189 -22.14 -34.96 -11.18
CA PHE A 189 -22.52 -36.33 -10.87
C PHE A 189 -24.01 -36.44 -10.50
N LEU A 190 -24.53 -35.55 -9.65
CA LEU A 190 -25.95 -35.53 -9.26
C LEU A 190 -26.88 -35.23 -10.44
N VAL A 191 -26.51 -34.28 -11.30
CA VAL A 191 -27.26 -33.99 -12.54
C VAL A 191 -27.26 -35.21 -13.47
N GLY A 192 -26.12 -35.87 -13.63
CA GLY A 192 -26.02 -37.11 -14.41
C GLY A 192 -26.93 -38.23 -13.88
N LEU A 193 -27.03 -38.37 -12.55
CA LEU A 193 -27.97 -39.32 -11.92
C LEU A 193 -29.43 -38.94 -12.17
N ALA A 194 -29.77 -37.65 -12.08
CA ALA A 194 -31.12 -37.16 -12.32
C ALA A 194 -31.57 -37.43 -13.77
N VAL A 195 -30.74 -37.11 -14.76
CA VAL A 195 -31.01 -37.38 -16.19
C VAL A 195 -31.20 -38.88 -16.43
N LYS A 196 -30.34 -39.73 -15.85
CA LYS A 196 -30.47 -41.20 -15.97
C LYS A 196 -31.76 -41.73 -15.35
N ARG A 197 -32.21 -41.16 -14.23
CA ARG A 197 -33.50 -41.52 -13.60
C ARG A 197 -34.70 -41.06 -14.42
N PHE A 198 -34.68 -39.84 -14.96
CA PHE A 198 -35.76 -39.30 -15.78
C PHE A 198 -35.90 -40.07 -17.12
N GLY A 199 -34.77 -40.39 -17.78
CA GLY A 199 -34.77 -41.19 -19.00
C GLY A 199 -35.31 -42.62 -18.79
N ARG A 200 -34.99 -43.25 -17.65
CA ARG A 200 -35.58 -44.55 -17.27
C ARG A 200 -37.07 -44.47 -16.94
N GLY A 201 -37.55 -43.33 -16.47
CA GLY A 201 -38.98 -43.07 -16.21
C GLY A 201 -39.82 -43.01 -17.48
N GLN A 202 -39.32 -42.36 -18.54
CA GLN A 202 -40.02 -42.31 -19.83
C GLN A 202 -40.06 -43.66 -20.55
N GLN A 203 -38.99 -44.47 -20.44
CA GLN A 203 -38.92 -45.78 -21.07
C GLN A 203 -39.95 -46.79 -20.51
N LYS A 204 -40.46 -46.55 -19.29
CA LYS A 204 -41.51 -47.37 -18.67
C LYS A 204 -42.94 -47.02 -19.14
N GLN A 205 -43.13 -45.90 -19.84
CA GLN A 205 -44.43 -45.49 -20.41
C GLN A 205 -44.60 -45.91 -21.89
N GLN A 206 -43.56 -46.41 -22.56
CA GLN A 206 -43.63 -46.94 -23.93
C GLN A 206 -43.62 -48.47 -23.94
N HIS A 207 -44.73 -49.08 -23.49
CA HIS A 207 -45.12 -50.45 -23.89
C HIS A 207 -46.57 -50.37 -24.43
N PRO A 208 -46.87 -50.92 -25.62
CA PRO A 208 -48.11 -50.64 -26.33
C PRO A 208 -49.26 -51.51 -25.82
N VAL A 209 -50.44 -50.92 -25.58
CA VAL A 209 -51.71 -51.66 -25.48
C VAL A 209 -52.48 -51.44 -26.78
N ASN A 210 -52.42 -52.43 -27.66
CA ASN A 210 -53.32 -52.58 -28.81
C ASN A 210 -54.58 -53.31 -28.34
N GLY A 211 -55.76 -52.80 -28.68
CA GLY A 211 -57.02 -53.55 -28.61
C GLY A 211 -58.26 -52.66 -28.44
N SER A 212 -58.95 -52.40 -29.55
CA SER A 212 -60.30 -51.83 -29.67
C SER A 212 -61.31 -52.58 -28.79
N THR A 213 -62.48 -52.06 -28.39
CA THR A 213 -63.54 -51.53 -29.25
C THR A 213 -64.67 -50.89 -28.41
N THR A 214 -65.20 -49.77 -28.91
CA THR A 214 -66.62 -49.29 -28.95
C THR A 214 -67.44 -48.91 -27.70
N GLY A 215 -68.02 -47.70 -27.83
CA GLY A 215 -69.37 -47.28 -27.42
C GLY A 215 -69.40 -46.47 -26.13
N ASP A 216 -70.09 -45.35 -25.97
CA ASP A 216 -70.83 -44.43 -26.85
C ASP A 216 -71.08 -43.16 -25.99
N HIS A 217 -71.18 -42.00 -26.65
CA HIS A 217 -71.89 -40.76 -26.23
C HIS A 217 -71.82 -40.23 -24.79
N GLU A 218 -71.11 -39.10 -24.60
CA GLU A 218 -71.69 -37.81 -24.15
C GLU A 218 -70.56 -36.76 -24.05
N ASN A 219 -70.70 -35.60 -24.69
CA ASN A 219 -69.89 -34.44 -24.27
C ASN A 219 -70.67 -33.13 -24.41
N GLY A 220 -70.99 -32.57 -23.24
CA GLY A 220 -71.58 -31.25 -23.05
C GLY A 220 -70.50 -30.17 -22.92
N ARG A 221 -70.54 -29.22 -23.85
CA ARG A 221 -70.58 -27.77 -23.64
C ARG A 221 -69.90 -27.17 -22.38
N GLY A 222 -68.91 -26.30 -22.60
CA GLY A 222 -68.54 -25.20 -21.68
C GLY A 222 -67.09 -24.76 -21.86
N ARG A 223 -66.82 -23.72 -22.67
CA ARG A 223 -66.63 -22.30 -22.30
C ARG A 223 -65.37 -22.05 -21.47
N GLY A 224 -64.43 -21.32 -22.07
CA GLY A 224 -63.32 -20.67 -21.37
C GLY A 224 -63.71 -19.29 -20.83
N CYS A 225 -62.84 -18.79 -19.94
CA CYS A 225 -62.50 -17.42 -19.52
C CYS A 225 -61.08 -17.61 -18.90
N GLU A 226 -59.99 -16.96 -19.32
CA GLU A 226 -59.64 -15.53 -19.16
C GLU A 226 -59.78 -15.06 -17.72
N ASP A 227 -58.64 -14.94 -17.03
CA ASP A 227 -58.48 -14.26 -15.74
C ASP A 227 -57.91 -12.87 -16.04
N ASP A 228 -58.76 -11.85 -15.92
CA ASP A 228 -58.38 -10.45 -15.77
C ASP A 228 -58.45 -10.05 -14.29
N ASP A 229 -57.68 -9.00 -13.99
CA ASP A 229 -57.38 -8.31 -12.73
C ASP A 229 -58.49 -8.17 -11.68
N ASP A 230 -58.09 -8.05 -10.40
CA ASP A 230 -58.52 -6.93 -9.53
C ASP A 230 -57.73 -6.85 -8.20
N ASP A 231 -57.49 -5.61 -7.80
CA ASP A 231 -56.84 -5.07 -6.60
C ASP A 231 -57.57 -5.41 -5.28
N ASP A 232 -56.87 -5.26 -4.14
CA ASP A 232 -57.36 -4.46 -2.99
C ASP A 232 -56.33 -4.37 -1.84
N ASP A 233 -56.15 -3.14 -1.35
CA ASP A 233 -55.39 -2.67 -0.18
C ASP A 233 -55.88 -3.27 1.16
N TYR A 234 -55.06 -3.21 2.23
CA TYR A 234 -55.42 -2.63 3.54
C TYR A 234 -54.26 -2.68 4.57
N GLU A 235 -54.10 -1.57 5.32
CA GLU A 235 -53.10 -1.31 6.37
C GLU A 235 -53.48 -1.77 7.81
N ASP A 236 -52.43 -1.83 8.65
CA ASP A 236 -52.29 -1.48 10.09
C ASP A 236 -52.84 -2.39 11.22
N GLY A 237 -52.08 -2.44 12.34
CA GLY A 237 -52.65 -2.68 13.68
C GLY A 237 -51.94 -3.64 14.65
N GLY A 238 -50.83 -3.20 15.25
CA GLY A 238 -50.53 -3.23 16.70
C GLY A 238 -50.69 -4.47 17.63
N SER A 239 -49.57 -4.75 18.34
CA SER A 239 -49.43 -4.75 19.83
C SER A 239 -49.46 -6.04 20.67
N GLY A 240 -48.46 -6.13 21.58
CA GLY A 240 -48.39 -6.93 22.81
C GLY A 240 -47.21 -7.92 22.84
N GLY A 241 -46.24 -7.93 23.77
CA GLY A 241 -46.00 -7.17 25.00
C GLY A 241 -45.19 -8.03 26.00
N GLY A 242 -44.11 -7.46 26.56
CA GLY A 242 -43.46 -7.85 27.83
C GLY A 242 -42.24 -8.79 27.76
N ALA A 243 -41.18 -8.68 28.58
CA ALA A 243 -40.60 -7.64 29.44
C ALA A 243 -39.29 -8.20 30.05
N GLU A 244 -38.54 -7.32 30.72
CA GLU A 244 -37.41 -7.50 31.67
C GLU A 244 -35.98 -7.38 31.08
N SER A 245 -35.24 -6.28 31.28
CA SER A 245 -34.66 -5.60 32.49
C SER A 245 -33.16 -5.95 32.64
N GLY A 246 -32.20 -5.06 32.92
CA GLY A 246 -32.19 -3.63 33.22
C GLY A 246 -30.80 -2.97 33.00
N GLY A 247 -30.73 -1.65 33.21
CA GLY A 247 -29.49 -0.84 33.21
C GLY A 247 -28.59 -1.09 34.43
N LEU A 248 -27.51 -0.36 34.76
CA LEU A 248 -26.99 0.96 34.39
C LEU A 248 -25.55 1.08 35.00
N ILE A 249 -24.79 2.06 34.53
CA ILE A 249 -23.69 2.81 35.22
C ILE A 249 -22.21 2.47 34.94
N VAL A 250 -21.55 3.53 34.48
CA VAL A 250 -20.15 3.87 34.19
C VAL A 250 -19.21 3.79 35.41
N LYS A 251 -17.91 3.53 35.18
CA LYS A 251 -16.83 4.16 35.97
C LYS A 251 -15.55 4.37 35.16
N CYS A 252 -15.27 5.63 34.83
CA CYS A 252 -13.91 6.16 34.70
C CYS A 252 -13.48 6.68 36.08
N GLY A 253 -12.21 6.50 36.45
CA GLY A 253 -11.59 7.18 37.60
C GLY A 253 -10.13 6.80 37.83
N PRO A 254 -9.30 7.67 38.45
CA PRO A 254 -7.91 7.91 38.08
C PRO A 254 -6.87 7.61 39.20
N ALA A 255 -5.58 7.90 38.92
CA ALA A 255 -4.54 8.45 39.82
C ALA A 255 -3.19 7.69 39.93
N THR A 256 -2.14 8.32 39.38
CA THR A 256 -0.80 8.64 39.94
C THR A 256 -0.04 7.70 40.89
N GLY A 257 1.26 7.50 40.61
CA GLY A 257 2.30 7.06 41.57
C GLY A 257 3.73 7.20 41.00
N ARG A 258 4.67 7.71 41.80
CA ARG A 258 5.99 8.29 41.43
C ARG A 258 7.09 7.73 42.35
N TYR A 259 8.21 7.19 41.85
CA TYR A 259 9.57 7.02 42.48
C TYR A 259 10.40 5.97 41.69
N ARG A 260 11.74 5.95 41.54
CA ARG A 260 12.88 6.86 41.77
C ARG A 260 14.10 6.26 41.02
N ASP A 261 14.97 7.15 40.52
CA ASP A 261 16.45 7.12 40.45
C ASP A 261 17.29 5.86 40.15
N LYS A 262 18.15 6.06 39.13
CA LYS A 262 19.60 5.72 38.99
C LYS A 262 20.02 4.27 38.72
N SER A 263 20.69 4.06 37.58
CA SER A 263 22.16 3.89 37.49
C SER A 263 22.60 3.52 36.06
N TYR A 264 23.73 4.09 35.62
CA TYR A 264 24.40 3.84 34.33
C TYR A 264 25.15 2.49 34.31
N LEU A 265 25.20 1.82 33.15
CA LEU A 265 26.41 1.38 32.40
C LEU A 265 26.07 0.25 31.38
N PRO A 266 26.91 0.04 30.34
CA PRO A 266 26.50 -0.31 28.99
C PRO A 266 26.64 -1.81 28.71
N LEU A 267 25.92 -2.33 27.73
CA LEU A 267 26.41 -3.45 26.93
C LEU A 267 25.58 -3.63 25.66
N HIS A 268 26.30 -3.77 24.56
CA HIS A 268 25.82 -4.19 23.24
C HIS A 268 24.80 -5.32 23.36
N VAL A 269 23.60 -5.09 22.85
CA VAL A 269 22.71 -6.16 22.38
C VAL A 269 22.13 -5.71 21.05
N THR A 270 22.65 -6.29 19.98
CA THR A 270 22.06 -6.26 18.65
C THR A 270 20.71 -6.96 18.70
N VAL A 271 19.61 -6.19 18.68
CA VAL A 271 18.27 -6.74 18.44
C VAL A 271 17.92 -6.46 16.99
N SER A 272 18.07 -7.50 16.18
CA SER A 272 17.53 -7.61 14.83
C SER A 272 16.00 -7.53 14.90
N GLY A 273 15.40 -6.67 14.08
CA GLY A 273 13.94 -6.61 13.91
C GLY A 273 13.30 -5.36 14.51
N SER A 274 13.63 -4.19 13.98
CA SER A 274 12.79 -2.99 14.05
C SER A 274 13.07 -2.17 12.80
N PRO A 275 12.07 -1.44 12.24
CA PRO A 275 12.34 -0.47 11.19
C PRO A 275 13.30 0.57 11.75
N SER A 276 14.57 0.47 11.36
CA SER A 276 15.61 1.39 11.78
C SER A 276 15.69 2.51 10.76
N VAL A 277 15.47 3.75 11.20
CA VAL A 277 15.96 4.92 10.48
C VAL A 277 17.46 4.94 10.70
N VAL A 278 18.24 4.53 9.70
CA VAL A 278 19.69 4.64 9.77
C VAL A 278 20.04 6.05 9.30
N VAL A 279 20.48 6.89 10.23
CA VAL A 279 21.14 8.15 9.92
C VAL A 279 22.61 7.81 9.75
N ASP A 280 23.02 7.66 8.50
CA ASP A 280 24.44 7.41 8.21
C ASP A 280 25.15 8.76 8.14
N TYR A 281 26.10 8.94 9.04
CA TYR A 281 27.03 10.06 8.99
C TYR A 281 28.29 9.51 8.34
N ASP A 282 28.51 9.85 7.06
CA ASP A 282 29.75 9.51 6.39
C ASP A 282 30.88 10.31 7.05
N HIS A 283 31.49 9.69 8.07
CA HIS A 283 32.55 10.30 8.83
C HIS A 283 33.84 10.19 8.01
N SER A 284 34.09 11.19 7.16
CA SER A 284 35.43 11.44 6.63
C SER A 284 36.37 11.67 7.83
N GLN A 285 37.15 10.63 8.18
CA GLN A 285 38.17 10.71 9.23
C GLN A 285 39.40 11.54 8.82
N ASP A 286 39.46 12.04 7.58
CA ASP A 286 40.64 12.75 7.07
C ASP A 286 40.66 14.25 7.39
N TYR A 287 39.57 14.83 7.90
CA TYR A 287 39.51 16.28 8.14
C TYR A 287 39.94 16.74 9.55
N ALA A 288 40.28 15.82 10.46
CA ALA A 288 40.75 16.14 11.82
C ALA A 288 42.29 16.21 11.95
N ARG A 289 43.04 16.08 10.84
CA ARG A 289 44.50 16.26 10.80
C ARG A 289 44.90 17.20 9.66
N GLY A 290 44.49 18.47 9.75
CA GLY A 290 44.99 19.54 8.90
C GLY A 290 45.03 20.83 9.70
N ARG A 291 46.22 21.42 9.81
CA ARG A 291 46.57 22.62 10.59
C ARG A 291 45.68 23.83 10.31
#